data_AF-A0A6M0R7T0-F1
#
_entry.id   AF-A0A6M0R7T0-F1
#
_cell.length_a   1.000
_cell.length_b   1.000
_cell.length_c   1.000
_cell.angle_alpha   90.00
_cell.angle_beta   90.00
_cell.angle_gamma   90.00
#
_symmetry.space_group_name_H-M   'P 1'
#
loop_
_entity.id
_entity.type
_entity.pdbx_description
1 polymer ?
#
loop_
_entity_poly.entity_id
_entity_poly.type
_entity_poly.pdbx_seq_one_letter_code
_entity_poly.pdbx_strand_id
1 'polypeptide(L)' 'MNKKEIEEKILEECLSILPKVGKLPFDKGLVIMREEAWKIADKYGTDGANVFNILFSNYPKAE' A
#
# COMPACT_ATOMS: atom_id res chain seq x y z
N MET A 1 9.17 5.19 15.70
CA MET A 1 7.78 4.69 15.61
C MET A 1 7.78 3.24 16.04
N ASN A 2 6.74 2.82 16.75
CA ASN A 2 6.53 1.39 17.05
C ASN A 2 5.99 0.66 15.80
N LYS A 3 6.01 -0.68 15.84
CA LYS A 3 5.59 -1.51 14.69
C LYS A 3 4.17 -1.17 14.20
N LYS A 4 3.23 -0.97 15.12
CA LYS A 4 1.83 -0.67 14.81
C LYS A 4 1.67 0.69 14.12
N GLU A 5 2.36 1.72 14.62
CA GLU A 5 2.37 3.05 14.00
C GLU A 5 2.95 3.01 12.58
N ILE A 6 3.94 2.15 12.31
CA ILE A 6 4.50 1.96 10.97
C ILE A 6 3.46 1.33 10.03
N GLU A 7 2.80 0.26 10.48
CA GLU A 7 1.74 -0.41 9.71
C GLU A 7 0.57 0.54 9.41
N GLU A 8 0.15 1.36 10.38
CA GLU A 8 -0.89 2.38 10.19
C GLU A 8 -0.51 3.41 9.12
N LYS A 9 0.74 3.93 9.13
CA LYS A 9 1.19 4.86 8.10
C LYS A 9 1.34 4.22 6.72
N ILE A 10 1.82 2.98 6.66
CA ILE A 10 1.87 2.21 5.41
C ILE A 10 0.47 2.08 4.81
N LEU A 11 -0.52 1.74 5.65
CA LEU A 11 -1.92 1.62 5.24
C LEU A 11 -2.48 2.96 4.73
N GLU A 12 -2.28 4.05 5.46
CA GLU A 12 -2.70 5.40 5.05
C GLU A 12 -2.14 5.79 3.68
N GLU A 13 -0.85 5.55 3.44
CA GLU A 13 -0.23 5.83 2.15
C GLU A 13 -0.80 4.96 1.04
N CYS A 14 -1.00 3.65 1.26
CA CYS A 14 -1.65 2.76 0.31
C CYS A 14 -3.06 3.25 -0.05
N LEU A 15 -3.87 3.60 0.96
CA LEU A 15 -5.24 4.09 0.75
C LEU A 15 -5.28 5.42 -0.02
N SER A 16 -4.25 6.27 0.11
CA SER A 16 -4.15 7.51 -0.66
C SER A 16 -3.89 7.29 -2.16
N ILE A 17 -3.33 6.13 -2.52
CA ILE A 17 -2.97 5.76 -3.90
C ILE A 17 -4.13 5.06 -4.61
N LEU A 18 -4.92 4.23 -3.89
CA LEU A 18 -6.01 3.43 -4.47
C LEU A 18 -6.98 4.24 -5.36
N PRO A 19 -7.46 5.45 -4.99
CA PRO A 19 -8.37 6.22 -5.84
C PRO A 19 -7.74 6.70 -7.15
N LYS A 20 -6.41 6.88 -7.19
CA LYS A 20 -5.69 7.28 -8.40
C LYS A 20 -5.55 6.09 -9.36
N VAL A 21 -5.23 4.93 -8.80
CA VAL A 21 -5.04 3.68 -9.56
C VAL A 21 -6.37 3.13 -10.06
N GLY A 22 -7.44 3.20 -9.25
CA GLY A 22 -8.77 2.68 -9.60
C GLY A 22 -9.43 3.37 -10.79
N LYS A 23 -8.88 4.49 -11.27
CA LYS A 23 -9.35 5.20 -12.48
C LYS A 23 -8.59 4.81 -13.74
N LEU A 24 -7.58 3.96 -13.64
CA LEU A 24 -6.71 3.56 -14.74
C LEU A 24 -7.07 2.15 -15.23
N PRO A 25 -6.75 1.83 -16.51
CA PRO A 25 -6.73 0.44 -16.97
C PRO A 25 -5.88 -0.44 -16.05
N PHE A 26 -6.31 -1.69 -15.86
CA PHE A 26 -5.72 -2.59 -14.87
C PHE A 26 -4.20 -2.76 -15.03
N ASP A 27 -3.73 -2.95 -16.26
CA ASP A 27 -2.32 -3.06 -16.61
C ASP A 27 -1.50 -1.83 -16.20
N LYS A 28 -2.02 -0.63 -16.47
CA LYS A 28 -1.38 0.64 -16.08
C LYS A 28 -1.43 0.88 -14.57
N GLY A 29 -2.57 0.57 -13.96
CA GLY A 29 -2.77 0.69 -12.52
C GLY A 29 -1.85 -0.23 -11.72
N LEU A 30 -1.67 -1.48 -12.17
CA LEU A 30 -0.77 -2.45 -11.53
C LEU A 30 0.68 -1.97 -11.53
N VAL A 31 1.16 -1.40 -12.64
CA VAL A 31 2.54 -0.87 -12.71
C VAL A 31 2.75 0.23 -11.68
N ILE A 32 1.80 1.17 -11.57
CA ILE A 32 1.86 2.27 -10.59
C ILE A 32 1.78 1.73 -9.16
N MET A 33 0.86 0.81 -8.86
CA MET A 33 0.76 0.20 -7.52
C MET A 33 2.05 -0.47 -7.11
N ARG A 34 2.70 -1.20 -8.03
CA ARG A 34 3.98 -1.86 -7.75
C ARG A 34 5.07 -0.84 -7.46
N GLU A 35 5.18 0.23 -8.24
CA GLU A 35 6.16 1.29 -8.04
C GLU A 35 5.96 2.00 -6.69
N GLU A 36 4.72 2.36 -6.37
CA GLU A 36 4.41 3.01 -5.10
C GLU A 36 4.61 2.07 -3.90
N ALA A 37 4.28 0.79 -4.02
CA ALA A 37 4.53 -0.19 -2.97
C ALA A 37 6.03 -0.30 -2.66
N TRP A 38 6.91 -0.27 -3.67
CA TRP A 38 8.36 -0.22 -3.45
C TRP A 38 8.82 1.07 -2.78
N LYS A 39 8.30 2.23 -3.18
CA LYS A 39 8.62 3.51 -2.53
C LYS A 39 8.23 3.52 -1.05
N ILE A 40 7.04 2.99 -0.74
CA ILE A 40 6.56 2.85 0.64
C ILE A 40 7.47 1.86 1.40
N ALA A 41 7.80 0.72 0.79
CA ALA A 41 8.66 -0.29 1.39
C ALA A 41 10.05 0.29 1.76
N ASP A 42 10.68 0.99 0.83
CA ASP A 42 11.99 1.64 1.04
C ASP A 42 11.92 2.69 2.17
N LYS A 43 10.84 3.48 2.21
CA LYS A 43 10.63 4.52 3.24
C LYS A 43 10.52 3.95 4.66
N TYR A 44 9.90 2.77 4.80
CA TYR A 44 9.64 2.16 6.10
C TYR A 44 10.57 0.99 6.43
N GLY A 45 11.57 0.72 5.59
CA GLY A 45 12.54 -0.36 5.82
C GLY A 45 11.90 -1.74 5.76
N THR A 46 11.02 -1.98 4.81
CA THR A 46 10.32 -3.25 4.59
C THR A 46 10.39 -3.66 3.11
N ASP A 47 9.57 -4.61 2.68
CA ASP A 47 9.48 -5.05 1.28
C ASP A 47 8.08 -4.84 0.71
N GLY A 48 7.97 -4.84 -0.62
CA GLY A 48 6.70 -4.61 -1.31
C GLY A 48 5.63 -5.67 -0.99
N ALA A 49 6.01 -6.92 -0.70
CA ALA A 49 5.06 -7.96 -0.34
C ALA A 49 4.42 -7.69 1.03
N ASN A 50 5.20 -7.20 1.99
CA ASN A 50 4.71 -6.80 3.29
C ASN A 50 3.77 -5.59 3.20
N VAL A 51 4.04 -4.62 2.32
CA VAL A 51 3.13 -3.50 2.04
C VAL A 51 1.76 -4.01 1.56
N PHE A 52 1.74 -4.96 0.62
CA PHE A 52 0.48 -5.58 0.17
C PHE A 52 -0.21 -6.39 1.26
N ASN A 53 0.53 -7.13 2.09
CA ASN A 53 -0.05 -7.87 3.21
C ASN A 53 -0.75 -6.94 4.20
N ILE A 54 -0.13 -5.80 4.52
CA ILE A 54 -0.73 -4.77 5.38
C ILE A 54 -2.01 -4.23 4.73
N LEU A 55 -1.98 -3.90 3.44
CA LEU A 55 -3.16 -3.42 2.72
C LEU A 55 -4.31 -4.45 2.75
N PHE A 56 -4.07 -5.68 2.31
CA PHE A 56 -5.11 -6.70 2.17
C PHE A 56 -5.63 -7.23 3.50
N SER A 57 -4.80 -7.22 4.54
CA SER A 57 -5.24 -7.63 5.89
C SER A 57 -6.13 -6.58 6.57
N ASN A 58 -6.15 -5.34 6.05
CA ASN A 58 -6.88 -4.22 6.65
C ASN A 58 -7.94 -3.61 5.71
N TYR A 59 -8.06 -4.08 4.46
CA TYR A 59 -8.96 -3.49 3.46
C TYR A 59 -9.73 -4.52 2.59
N PRO A 60 -11.05 -4.28 2.37
CA PRO A 60 -11.89 -3.37 3.14
C PRO A 60 -11.95 -3.90 4.59
N LYS A 61 -12.08 -3.02 5.59
CA LYS A 61 -12.27 -3.46 6.99
C LYS A 61 -13.32 -4.57 6.99
N ALA A 62 -12.91 -5.79 7.37
CA ALA A 62 -13.87 -6.83 7.67
C ALA A 62 -14.72 -6.30 8.83
N GLU A 63 -16.03 -6.20 8.61
CA GLU A 63 -17.01 -5.82 9.64
C GLU A 63 -16.98 -6.79 10.83
#